data_AF-A0A1S3DFG3-F1
#
_entry.id   AF-A0A1S3DFG3-F1
#
_cell.length_a   1.000
_cell.length_b   1.000
_cell.length_c   1.000
_cell.angle_alpha   90.00
_cell.angle_beta   90.00
_cell.angle_gamma   90.00
#
_symmetry.space_group_name_H-M   'P 1'
#
loop_
_entity.id
_entity.type
_entity.pdbx_description
1 polymer ?
#
loop_
_entity_poly.entity_id
_entity_poly.type
_entity_poly.pdbx_seq_one_letter_code
_entity_poly.pdbx_strand_id
1 'polypeptide(L)'
;MCSDSNVSARKFDPIAAEKMLRESLKWRQDWGIDDIQSWTPPEALVDRLPVGITGYDKEGSPVLCVPFSQLDIAGMLHAVTKNDIIRLVAKTVE
;
A
#
# COMPACT_ATOMS: atom_id res chain seq x y z
N MET A 1 -16.10 9.64 -5.22
CA MET A 1 -15.21 8.70 -5.95
C MET A 1 -14.88 7.43 -5.15
N CYS A 2 -14.55 7.49 -3.84
CA CYS A 2 -14.25 6.26 -3.05
C CYS A 2 -15.47 5.46 -2.55
N SER A 3 -16.66 6.05 -2.50
CA SER A 3 -17.88 5.34 -2.04
C SER A 3 -18.33 4.27 -3.05
N ASP A 4 -18.25 4.61 -4.34
CA ASP A 4 -18.76 3.78 -5.43
C ASP A 4 -17.85 2.58 -5.76
N SER A 5 -16.54 2.71 -5.48
CA SER A 5 -15.57 1.63 -5.74
C SER A 5 -15.86 0.40 -4.88
N ASN A 6 -16.16 0.56 -3.59
CA ASN A 6 -16.50 -0.55 -2.70
C ASN A 6 -17.77 -1.29 -3.14
N VAL A 7 -18.76 -0.54 -3.62
CA VAL A 7 -20.03 -1.09 -4.13
C VAL A 7 -19.78 -1.91 -5.40
N SER A 8 -19.00 -1.37 -6.35
CA SER A 8 -18.63 -2.11 -7.57
C SER A 8 -17.81 -3.38 -7.26
N ALA A 9 -16.90 -3.33 -6.29
CA ALA A 9 -16.05 -4.46 -5.87
C ALA A 9 -16.84 -5.61 -5.23
N ARG A 10 -18.10 -5.36 -4.83
CA ARG A 10 -19.01 -6.35 -4.25
C ARG A 10 -20.25 -6.60 -5.10
N LYS A 11 -20.15 -6.36 -6.41
CA LYS A 11 -21.25 -6.58 -7.37
C LYS A 11 -22.55 -5.86 -6.96
N PHE A 12 -22.40 -4.67 -6.38
CA PHE A 12 -23.51 -3.84 -5.91
C PHE A 12 -24.32 -4.43 -4.75
N ASP A 13 -23.77 -5.40 -4.00
CA ASP A 13 -24.33 -5.82 -2.71
C ASP A 13 -24.02 -4.76 -1.63
N PRO A 14 -25.04 -4.06 -1.10
CA PRO A 14 -24.83 -2.99 -0.14
C PRO A 14 -24.30 -3.49 1.21
N ILE A 15 -24.69 -4.69 1.65
CA ILE A 15 -24.27 -5.23 2.95
C ILE A 15 -22.80 -5.63 2.89
N ALA A 16 -22.40 -6.31 1.82
CA ALA A 16 -21.02 -6.69 1.62
C ALA A 16 -20.10 -5.47 1.39
N ALA A 17 -20.59 -4.44 0.70
CA ALA A 17 -19.86 -3.20 0.49
C ALA A 17 -19.67 -2.41 1.79
N GLU A 18 -20.71 -2.30 2.63
CA GLU A 18 -20.60 -1.66 3.95
C GLU A 18 -19.59 -2.39 4.84
N LYS A 19 -19.67 -3.73 4.86
CA LYS A 19 -18.72 -4.56 5.62
C LYS A 19 -17.28 -4.30 5.17
N MET A 20 -17.01 -4.30 3.86
CA MET A 20 -15.68 -4.03 3.31
C MET A 20 -15.18 -2.62 3.69
N LEU A 21 -16.05 -1.61 3.59
CA LEU A 21 -15.70 -0.25 3.97
C LEU A 21 -15.34 -0.17 5.46
N ARG A 22 -16.16 -0.79 6.34
CA ARG A 22 -15.94 -0.78 7.79
C ARG A 22 -14.64 -1.51 8.17
N GLU A 23 -14.32 -2.62 7.51
CA GLU A 23 -13.06 -3.34 7.69
C GLU A 23 -11.85 -2.51 7.22
N SER A 24 -11.97 -1.83 6.07
CA SER A 24 -10.92 -0.94 5.56
C SER A 24 -10.64 0.23 6.50
N LEU A 25 -11.68 0.87 7.04
CA LEU A 25 -11.53 1.96 8.01
C LEU A 25 -10.84 1.50 9.30
N LYS A 26 -11.24 0.33 9.82
CA LYS A 26 -10.58 -0.26 10.99
C LYS A 26 -9.10 -0.54 10.71
N TRP A 27 -8.78 -1.10 9.55
CA TRP A 27 -7.39 -1.36 9.17
C TRP A 27 -6.56 -0.06 9.11
N ARG A 28 -7.11 1.02 8.54
CA ARG A 28 -6.41 2.33 8.51
C ARG A 28 -6.13 2.85 9.92
N GLN A 29 -7.10 2.72 10.83
CA GLN A 29 -6.96 3.13 12.22
C GLN A 29 -5.92 2.28 12.96
N ASP A 30 -6.00 0.95 12.84
CA ASP A 30 -5.09 0.01 13.50
C ASP A 30 -3.63 0.19 13.04
N TRP A 31 -3.43 0.59 11.77
CA TRP A 31 -2.11 0.77 11.17
C TRP A 31 -1.62 2.22 11.14
N GLY A 32 -2.44 3.19 11.56
CA GLY A 32 -2.10 4.61 11.54
C GLY A 32 -1.80 5.14 10.14
N ILE A 33 -2.58 4.70 9.14
CA ILE A 33 -2.32 5.00 7.73
C ILE A 33 -2.46 6.50 7.43
N ASP A 34 -3.39 7.18 8.10
CA ASP A 34 -3.64 8.61 7.88
C ASP A 34 -2.39 9.48 8.15
N ASP A 35 -1.51 9.04 9.05
CA ASP A 35 -0.26 9.72 9.40
C ASP A 35 0.99 9.05 8.79
N ILE A 36 0.84 8.08 7.89
CA ILE A 36 1.96 7.24 7.41
C ILE A 36 3.03 8.02 6.65
N GLN A 37 2.67 9.18 6.10
CA GLN A 37 3.62 10.06 5.44
C GLN A 37 4.70 10.59 6.40
N SER A 38 4.38 10.73 7.69
CA SER A 38 5.33 11.13 8.73
C SER A 38 6.33 10.03 9.12
N TRP A 39 5.99 8.76 8.87
CA TRP A 39 6.86 7.63 9.20
C TRP A 39 8.04 7.55 8.24
N THR A 40 9.26 7.49 8.79
CA THR A 40 10.48 7.37 8.00
C THR A 40 10.91 5.89 7.95
N PRO A 41 11.01 5.28 6.75
CA PRO A 41 11.42 3.88 6.63
C PRO A 41 12.89 3.70 7.03
N PRO A 42 13.27 2.53 7.60
CA PRO A 42 14.67 2.20 7.84
C PRO A 42 15.47 2.18 6.54
N GLU A 43 16.71 2.66 6.57
CA GLU A 43 17.61 2.71 5.40
C GLU A 43 17.79 1.34 4.73
N ALA A 44 17.94 0.29 5.55
CA ALA A 44 18.04 -1.09 5.08
C ALA A 44 16.85 -1.57 4.23
N LEU A 45 15.67 -0.96 4.40
CA LEU A 45 14.45 -1.23 3.65
C LEU A 45 14.45 -0.47 2.32
N VAL A 46 14.83 0.81 2.34
CA VAL A 46 14.86 1.69 1.15
C VAL A 46 15.88 1.16 0.13
N ASP A 47 17.05 0.72 0.60
CA ASP A 47 18.12 0.22 -0.27
C ASP A 47 17.77 -1.12 -0.94
N ARG A 48 16.98 -1.96 -0.26
CA ARG A 48 16.65 -3.32 -0.73
C ARG A 48 15.33 -3.41 -1.49
N LEU A 49 14.43 -2.45 -1.28
CA LEU A 49 13.14 -2.38 -1.95
C LEU A 49 12.99 -1.05 -2.67
N PRO A 50 13.65 -0.87 -3.84
CA PRO A 50 13.45 0.29 -4.68
C PRO A 50 12.07 0.20 -5.33
N VAL A 51 11.05 0.71 -4.64
CA VAL A 51 9.68 0.84 -5.13
C VAL A 51 9.31 2.31 -5.22
N GLY A 52 8.63 2.69 -6.29
CA GLY A 52 8.24 4.08 -6.47
C GLY A 52 7.26 4.30 -7.61
N ILE A 53 6.57 5.42 -7.55
CA ILE A 53 5.71 5.91 -8.63
C ILE A 53 6.58 6.69 -9.61
N THR A 54 6.48 6.38 -10.91
CA THR A 54 7.22 7.05 -11.96
C THR A 54 6.31 7.45 -13.11
N GLY A 55 6.12 8.77 -13.26
CA GLY A 55 5.32 9.32 -14.35
C GLY A 55 3.84 8.93 -14.32
N TYR A 56 3.19 9.23 -15.44
CA TYR A 56 1.76 8.98 -15.64
C TYR A 56 1.55 8.27 -16.99
N ASP A 57 0.55 7.41 -17.04
CA ASP A 57 0.10 6.83 -18.30
C ASP A 57 -0.59 7.90 -19.19
N LYS A 58 -1.06 7.47 -20.37
CA LYS A 58 -1.75 8.36 -21.32
C LYS A 58 -3.07 8.92 -20.80
N GLU A 59 -3.67 8.28 -19.80
CA GLU A 59 -4.94 8.65 -19.19
C GLU A 59 -4.75 9.42 -17.88
N GLY A 60 -3.50 9.67 -17.47
CA GLY A 60 -3.14 10.40 -16.26
C GLY A 60 -3.06 9.54 -14.99
N SER A 61 -3.11 8.21 -15.10
CA SER A 61 -2.93 7.33 -13.95
C SER A 61 -1.45 7.19 -13.58
N PRO A 62 -1.07 7.26 -12.30
CA PRO A 62 0.31 7.07 -11.87
C PRO A 62 0.80 5.65 -12.17
N VAL A 63 2.05 5.52 -12.63
CA VAL A 63 2.66 4.20 -12.89
C VAL A 63 3.53 3.78 -11.71
N LEU A 64 3.20 2.64 -11.09
CA LEU A 64 3.99 2.04 -10.01
C LEU A 64 5.04 1.07 -10.59
N CYS A 65 6.32 1.32 -10.31
CA CYS A 65 7.41 0.45 -10.74
C CYS A 65 7.95 -0.39 -9.58
N VAL A 66 7.94 -1.72 -9.77
CA VAL A 66 8.44 -2.71 -8.80
C VAL A 66 9.46 -3.62 -9.51
N PRO A 67 10.76 -3.35 -9.39
CA PRO A 67 11.80 -4.19 -9.99
C PRO A 67 12.02 -5.47 -9.16
N PHE A 68 11.54 -6.61 -9.67
CA PHE A 68 11.66 -7.91 -8.97
C PHE A 68 13.03 -8.57 -9.07
N SER A 69 13.89 -8.15 -10.02
CA SER A 69 15.17 -8.83 -10.29
C SER A 69 16.21 -8.70 -9.18
N GLN A 70 16.07 -7.69 -8.30
CA GLN A 70 17.04 -7.36 -7.25
C GLN A 70 16.47 -7.58 -5.83
N LEU A 71 15.33 -8.24 -5.75
CA LEU A 71 14.57 -8.38 -4.51
C LEU A 71 15.14 -9.53 -3.65
N ASP A 72 15.99 -9.20 -2.67
CA ASP A 72 16.51 -10.14 -1.69
C ASP A 72 15.52 -10.37 -0.55
N ILE A 73 14.53 -11.23 -0.78
CA ILE A 73 13.47 -11.53 0.19
C ILE A 73 14.03 -12.13 1.49
N ALA A 74 15.04 -13.00 1.38
CA ALA A 74 15.64 -13.65 2.55
C ALA A 74 16.37 -12.62 3.42
N GLY A 75 17.24 -11.79 2.83
CA GLY A 75 17.95 -10.74 3.56
C GLY A 75 17.01 -9.69 4.15
N MET A 76 15.93 -9.32 3.44
CA MET A 76 14.93 -8.41 3.97
C MET A 76 14.21 -8.98 5.20
N LEU A 77 13.77 -10.24 5.17
CA LEU A 77 13.09 -10.85 6.32
C LEU A 77 13.98 -10.95 7.56
N HIS A 78 15.30 -10.93 7.39
CA HIS A 78 16.27 -10.86 8.50
C HIS A 78 16.62 -9.44 8.95
N ALA A 79 16.50 -8.44 8.07
CA ALA A 79 16.89 -7.06 8.36
C ALA A 79 15.74 -6.17 8.85
N VAL A 80 14.50 -6.47 8.47
CA VAL A 80 13.32 -5.64 8.74
C VAL A 80 12.13 -6.48 9.19
N THR A 81 11.17 -5.87 9.87
CA THR A 81 9.94 -6.58 10.25
C THR A 81 8.96 -6.63 9.07
N LYS A 82 8.08 -7.63 9.05
CA LYS A 82 6.97 -7.68 8.08
C LYS A 82 6.10 -6.43 8.13
N ASN A 83 5.96 -5.83 9.31
CA ASN A 83 5.18 -4.62 9.49
C ASN A 83 5.82 -3.41 8.78
N ASP A 84 7.15 -3.31 8.77
CA ASP A 84 7.85 -2.24 8.07
C ASP A 84 7.67 -2.34 6.55
N ILE A 85 7.69 -3.56 6.01
CA ILE A 85 7.42 -3.80 4.59
C ILE A 85 5.99 -3.37 4.24
N ILE A 86 5.00 -3.78 5.05
CA ILE A 86 3.58 -3.39 4.84
C ILE A 86 3.42 -1.87 4.89
N ARG A 87 4.08 -1.20 5.86
CA ARG A 87 4.04 0.26 5.99
C ARG A 87 4.69 0.97 4.82
N LEU A 88 5.81 0.47 4.30
CA LEU A 88 6.45 1.06 3.12
C LEU A 88 5.57 0.94 1.87
N VAL A 89 4.95 -0.22 1.66
CA VAL A 89 4.02 -0.41 0.54
C VAL A 89 2.82 0.53 0.67
N ALA A 90 2.22 0.62 1.87
CA ALA A 90 1.12 1.54 2.14
C ALA A 90 1.52 3.00 1.90
N LYS A 91 2.71 3.42 2.36
CA LYS A 91 3.25 4.76 2.13
C LYS A 91 3.45 5.09 0.65
N THR A 92 3.70 4.09 -0.20
CA THR A 92 3.94 4.32 -1.63
C THR A 92 2.63 4.57 -2.40
N VAL A 93 1.48 4.12 -1.86
CA VAL A 93 0.17 4.24 -2.52
C VAL A 93 -0.71 5.35 -1.96
N GLU A 94 -0.38 5.87 -0.78
CA GLU A 94 -0.96 7.10 -0.19
C GLU A 94 -0.29 8.35 -0.77
#